data_AF-A0A0C3DPB2-F1
#
_entry.id   AF-A0A0C3DPB2-F1
#
_cell.length_a   1.000
_cell.length_b   1.000
_cell.length_c   1.000
_cell.angle_alpha   90.00
_cell.angle_beta   90.00
_cell.angle_gamma   90.00
#
_symmetry.space_group_name_H-M   'P 1'
#
loop_
_entity.id
_entity.type
_entity.pdbx_description
1 polymer ?
#
loop_
_entity_poly.entity_id
_entity_poly.type
_entity_poly.pdbx_seq_one_letter_code
_entity_poly.pdbx_strand_id
1 'polypeptide(L)'
;QQHRIWLIDRQAAAISTEMRTDLGDWIKRRLRHGVQEQGRLAQDQIEEYGIDVEELESQWASQKESQLSVRSHALARLKKELNTVLALQADVDITEKAIQTAKNAIQKESAAPDTLSALASLEHTHDRLITKVEVLYASLNIQTKFPELDGIGLNFIRTLLLARDLKINICKRAIGSFFEWDKLDRAVGGAQKVLGNSPPPSNDSF
;
A
#
# COMPACT_ATOMS: atom_id res chain seq x y z
N GLN A 1 12.86 -57.00 -18.06
CA GLN A 1 12.49 -55.62 -18.49
C GLN A 1 10.98 -55.37 -18.45
N GLN A 2 10.13 -56.31 -18.90
CA GLN A 2 8.66 -56.14 -18.96
C GLN A 2 7.99 -55.82 -17.61
N HIS A 3 8.41 -56.47 -16.51
CA HIS A 3 7.84 -56.22 -15.16
C HIS A 3 8.08 -54.78 -14.66
N ARG A 4 9.23 -54.18 -15.01
CA ARG A 4 9.56 -52.79 -14.63
C ARG A 4 8.70 -51.78 -15.40
N ILE A 5 8.44 -52.04 -16.68
CA ILE A 5 7.58 -51.19 -17.52
C ILE A 5 6.15 -51.23 -16.97
N TRP A 6 5.65 -52.42 -16.63
CA TRP A 6 4.32 -52.59 -16.05
C TRP A 6 4.13 -51.84 -14.72
N LEU A 7 5.14 -51.88 -13.83
CA LEU A 7 5.10 -51.13 -12.57
C LEU A 7 5.10 -49.60 -12.79
N ILE A 8 5.88 -49.11 -13.76
CA ILE A 8 5.92 -47.68 -14.09
C ILE A 8 4.59 -47.22 -14.66
N ASP A 9 3.98 -47.98 -15.58
CA ASP A 9 2.66 -47.65 -16.14
C ASP A 9 1.57 -47.64 -15.06
N ARG A 10 1.59 -48.62 -14.15
CA ARG A 10 0.67 -48.67 -13.00
C ARG A 10 0.81 -47.44 -12.11
N GLN A 11 2.05 -47.02 -11.84
CA GLN A 11 2.35 -45.86 -11.01
C GLN A 11 1.97 -44.55 -11.73
N ALA A 12 2.23 -44.43 -13.03
CA ALA A 12 1.83 -43.29 -13.84
C ALA A 12 0.30 -43.15 -13.91
N ALA A 13 -0.42 -44.27 -14.05
CA ALA A 13 -1.89 -44.28 -14.01
C ALA A 13 -2.44 -43.87 -12.63
N ALA A 14 -1.84 -44.35 -11.54
CA ALA A 14 -2.20 -43.94 -10.18
C ALA A 14 -1.96 -42.44 -9.95
N ILE A 15 -0.80 -41.93 -10.34
CA ILE A 15 -0.49 -40.49 -10.25
C ILE A 15 -1.46 -39.67 -11.12
N SER A 16 -1.77 -40.11 -12.33
CA SER A 16 -2.68 -39.39 -13.23
C SER A 16 -4.10 -39.32 -12.69
N THR A 17 -4.59 -40.38 -12.05
CA THR A 17 -5.93 -40.39 -11.44
C THR A 17 -5.99 -39.49 -10.21
N GLU A 18 -4.99 -39.53 -9.34
CA GLU A 18 -4.84 -38.64 -8.18
C GLU A 18 -4.76 -37.17 -8.61
N MET A 19 -3.93 -36.83 -9.59
CA MET A 19 -3.83 -35.46 -10.11
C MET A 19 -5.16 -34.96 -10.70
N ARG A 20 -5.95 -35.83 -11.34
CA ARG A 20 -7.27 -35.46 -11.88
C ARG A 20 -8.29 -35.22 -10.77
N THR A 21 -8.29 -36.03 -9.72
CA THR A 21 -9.20 -35.84 -8.57
C THR A 21 -8.82 -34.58 -7.80
N ASP A 22 -7.53 -34.36 -7.55
CA ASP A 22 -7.02 -33.19 -6.85
C ASP A 22 -7.32 -31.89 -7.62
N LEU A 23 -7.18 -31.91 -8.94
CA LEU A 23 -7.57 -30.80 -9.80
C LEU A 23 -9.08 -30.53 -9.70
N GLY A 24 -9.91 -31.58 -9.73
CA GLY A 24 -11.35 -31.45 -9.58
C GLY A 24 -11.76 -30.83 -8.24
N ASP A 25 -11.12 -31.27 -7.15
CA ASP A 25 -11.38 -30.74 -5.81
C ASP A 25 -10.82 -29.34 -5.61
N TRP A 26 -9.68 -29.02 -6.22
CA TRP A 26 -9.13 -27.67 -6.28
C TRP A 26 -10.07 -26.72 -7.02
N ILE A 27 -10.57 -27.09 -8.21
CA ILE A 27 -11.53 -26.28 -8.97
C ILE A 27 -12.80 -26.03 -8.14
N LYS A 28 -13.35 -27.06 -7.49
CA LYS A 28 -14.54 -26.93 -6.63
C LYS A 28 -14.29 -26.02 -5.42
N ARG A 29 -13.13 -26.13 -4.78
CA ARG A 29 -12.75 -25.27 -3.63
C ARG A 29 -12.54 -23.83 -4.06
N ARG A 30 -11.83 -23.60 -5.16
CA ARG A 30 -11.62 -22.26 -5.74
C ARG A 30 -12.94 -21.59 -6.11
N LEU A 31 -13.87 -22.33 -6.71
CA LEU A 31 -15.19 -21.78 -7.05
C LEU A 31 -15.98 -21.40 -5.80
N ARG A 32 -16.05 -22.28 -4.79
CA ARG A 32 -16.84 -22.04 -3.57
C ARG A 32 -16.23 -20.98 -2.67
N HIS A 33 -14.96 -21.11 -2.32
CA HIS A 33 -14.32 -20.23 -1.33
C HIS A 33 -13.68 -19.01 -1.97
N GLY A 34 -13.02 -19.17 -3.12
CA GLY A 34 -12.28 -18.08 -3.76
C GLY A 34 -13.15 -17.14 -4.58
N VAL A 35 -14.23 -17.64 -5.20
CA VAL A 35 -15.11 -16.85 -6.06
C VAL A 35 -16.44 -16.53 -5.38
N GLN A 36 -17.19 -17.55 -4.93
CA GLN A 36 -18.52 -17.33 -4.38
C GLN A 36 -18.50 -16.64 -3.02
N GLU A 37 -17.76 -17.16 -2.03
CA GLU A 37 -17.73 -16.54 -0.70
C GLU A 37 -17.07 -15.16 -0.74
N GLN A 38 -15.97 -14.98 -1.47
CA GLN A 38 -15.35 -13.66 -1.63
C GLN A 38 -16.25 -12.68 -2.38
N GLY A 39 -16.95 -13.14 -3.42
CA GLY A 39 -17.94 -12.33 -4.13
C GLY A 39 -19.06 -11.87 -3.20
N ARG A 40 -19.55 -12.76 -2.33
CA ARG A 40 -20.55 -12.43 -1.32
C ARG A 40 -20.02 -11.40 -0.31
N LEU A 41 -18.82 -11.59 0.22
CA LEU A 41 -18.21 -10.63 1.15
C LEU A 41 -17.98 -9.25 0.50
N ALA A 42 -17.57 -9.22 -0.76
CA ALA A 42 -17.41 -7.97 -1.50
C ALA A 42 -18.78 -7.29 -1.74
N GLN A 43 -19.81 -8.06 -2.06
CA GLN A 43 -21.17 -7.56 -2.24
C GLN A 43 -21.73 -6.99 -0.93
N ASP A 44 -21.59 -7.72 0.19
CA ASP A 44 -22.00 -7.26 1.52
C ASP A 44 -21.32 -5.92 1.88
N GLN A 45 -20.04 -5.75 1.54
CA GLN A 45 -19.31 -4.50 1.73
C GLN A 45 -19.85 -3.37 0.86
N ILE A 46 -20.11 -3.63 -0.43
CA ILE A 46 -20.66 -2.63 -1.36
C ILE A 46 -22.03 -2.14 -0.86
N GLU A 47 -22.88 -3.08 -0.40
CA GLU A 47 -24.19 -2.77 0.18
C GLU A 47 -24.07 -1.96 1.48
N GLU A 48 -23.10 -2.27 2.34
CA GLU A 48 -22.82 -1.51 3.57
C GLU A 48 -22.43 -0.05 3.29
N TYR A 49 -21.62 0.19 2.25
CA TYR A 49 -21.22 1.55 1.85
C TYR A 49 -22.30 2.28 1.04
N GLY A 50 -23.32 1.57 0.54
CA GLY A 50 -24.44 2.13 -0.22
C GLY A 50 -24.03 2.70 -1.58
N ILE A 51 -22.93 2.23 -2.16
CA ILE A 51 -22.44 2.68 -3.47
C ILE A 51 -22.90 1.69 -4.53
N ASP A 52 -23.46 2.19 -5.62
CA ASP A 52 -23.89 1.33 -6.73
C ASP A 52 -22.70 0.72 -7.49
N VAL A 53 -22.87 -0.50 -7.99
CA VAL A 53 -21.80 -1.22 -8.70
C VAL A 53 -21.47 -0.54 -10.03
N GLU A 54 -22.47 0.00 -10.74
CA GLU A 54 -22.25 0.70 -12.01
C GLU A 54 -21.40 1.98 -11.80
N GLU A 55 -21.61 2.67 -10.67
CA GLU A 55 -20.82 3.83 -10.27
C GLU A 55 -19.36 3.43 -9.98
N LEU A 56 -19.13 2.31 -9.27
CA LEU A 56 -17.77 1.80 -9.01
C LEU A 56 -17.04 1.42 -10.32
N GLU A 57 -17.73 0.81 -11.26
CA GLU A 57 -17.16 0.46 -12.57
C GLU A 57 -16.80 1.71 -13.40
N SER A 58 -17.68 2.71 -13.42
CA SER A 58 -17.44 4.00 -14.06
C SER A 58 -16.25 4.74 -13.45
N GLN A 59 -16.17 4.78 -12.11
CA GLN A 59 -15.04 5.36 -11.40
C GLN A 59 -13.74 4.61 -11.66
N TRP A 60 -13.78 3.28 -11.74
CA TRP A 60 -12.61 2.46 -12.06
C TRP A 60 -12.12 2.72 -13.49
N ALA A 61 -13.03 2.83 -14.46
CA ALA A 61 -12.68 3.14 -15.85
C ALA A 61 -11.98 4.51 -15.96
N SER A 62 -12.56 5.53 -15.32
CA SER A 62 -11.99 6.89 -15.23
C SER A 62 -10.61 6.90 -14.55
N GLN A 63 -10.43 6.08 -13.50
CA GLN A 63 -9.15 5.91 -12.83
C GLN A 63 -8.11 5.23 -13.72
N LYS A 64 -8.51 4.22 -14.49
CA LYS A 64 -7.62 3.50 -15.40
C LYS A 64 -7.12 4.43 -16.52
N GLU A 65 -8.01 5.24 -17.09
CA GLU A 65 -7.67 6.23 -18.11
C GLU A 65 -6.69 7.29 -17.58
N SER A 66 -6.97 7.85 -16.41
CA SER A 66 -6.09 8.84 -15.78
C SER A 66 -4.73 8.27 -15.36
N GLN A 67 -4.65 6.99 -14.98
CA GLN A 67 -3.39 6.32 -14.60
C GLN A 67 -2.50 5.97 -15.81
N LEU A 68 -3.10 5.65 -16.96
CA LEU A 68 -2.38 5.36 -18.20
C LEU A 68 -1.90 6.64 -18.92
N SER A 69 -2.36 7.81 -18.48
CA SER A 69 -1.89 9.10 -18.98
C SER A 69 -0.41 9.34 -18.63
N VAL A 70 0.30 10.02 -19.55
CA VAL A 70 1.68 10.53 -19.39
C VAL A 70 1.85 11.38 -18.11
N ARG A 71 0.75 11.91 -17.56
CA ARG A 71 0.70 12.66 -16.30
C ARG A 71 1.12 11.84 -15.07
N SER A 72 1.12 10.51 -15.11
CA SER A 72 1.50 9.65 -13.97
C SER A 72 2.95 9.89 -13.50
N HIS A 73 3.89 10.11 -14.43
CA HIS A 73 5.28 10.44 -14.11
C HIS A 73 5.44 11.86 -13.56
N ALA A 74 4.67 12.82 -14.09
CA ALA A 74 4.63 14.19 -13.58
C ALA A 74 4.08 14.23 -12.13
N LEU A 75 3.09 13.37 -11.83
CA LEU A 75 2.51 13.23 -10.49
C LEU A 75 3.52 12.67 -9.48
N ALA A 76 4.32 11.66 -9.86
CA ALA A 76 5.34 11.09 -8.97
C ALA A 76 6.42 12.12 -8.60
N ARG A 77 6.88 12.89 -9.58
CA ARG A 77 7.83 13.99 -9.34
C ARG A 77 7.20 15.08 -8.47
N LEU A 78 5.99 15.52 -8.79
CA LEU A 78 5.30 16.54 -8.00
C LEU A 78 5.11 16.10 -6.55
N LYS A 79 4.68 14.85 -6.32
CA LYS A 79 4.55 14.28 -4.98
C LYS A 79 5.85 14.36 -4.19
N LYS A 80 6.99 14.05 -4.82
CA LYS A 80 8.30 14.11 -4.16
C LYS A 80 8.62 15.55 -3.71
N GLU A 81 8.45 16.51 -4.61
CA GLU A 81 8.72 17.94 -4.33
C GLU A 81 7.71 18.53 -3.33
N LEU A 82 6.46 18.04 -3.31
CA LEU A 82 5.48 18.45 -2.30
C LEU A 82 5.81 17.86 -0.93
N ASN A 83 6.26 16.61 -0.87
CA ASN A 83 6.69 15.97 0.38
C ASN A 83 7.89 16.69 1.00
N THR A 84 8.83 17.20 0.20
CA THR A 84 9.95 17.99 0.73
C THR A 84 9.47 19.32 1.29
N VAL A 85 8.55 20.02 0.62
CA VAL A 85 7.94 21.25 1.16
C VAL A 85 7.18 20.99 2.45
N LEU A 86 6.41 19.89 2.55
CA LEU A 86 5.70 19.52 3.78
C LEU A 86 6.64 19.19 4.94
N ALA A 87 7.79 18.56 4.66
CA ALA A 87 8.82 18.31 5.66
C ALA A 87 9.44 19.63 6.14
N LEU A 88 9.79 20.53 5.22
CA LEU A 88 10.30 21.86 5.56
C LEU A 88 9.30 22.67 6.40
N GLN A 89 8.01 22.59 6.10
CA GLN A 89 6.98 23.23 6.92
C GLN A 89 6.96 22.68 8.34
N ALA A 90 7.04 21.35 8.49
CA ALA A 90 7.09 20.74 9.82
C ALA A 90 8.34 21.19 10.61
N ASP A 91 9.50 21.30 9.95
CA ASP A 91 10.73 21.79 10.58
C ASP A 91 10.61 23.27 10.98
N VAL A 92 9.98 24.11 10.14
CA VAL A 92 9.69 25.52 10.46
C VAL A 92 8.74 25.64 11.65
N ASP A 93 7.70 24.80 11.73
CA ASP A 93 6.78 24.78 12.86
C ASP A 93 7.45 24.29 14.17
N ILE A 94 8.41 23.36 14.07
CA ILE A 94 9.22 22.90 15.21
C ILE A 94 10.16 24.01 15.69
N THR A 95 10.83 24.69 14.76
CA THR A 95 11.73 25.80 15.11
C THR A 95 10.98 26.96 15.72
N GLU A 96 9.76 27.28 15.26
CA GLU A 96 8.89 28.28 15.89
C GLU A 96 8.60 27.94 17.36
N LYS A 97 8.19 26.71 17.63
CA LYS A 97 7.93 26.24 19.00
C LYS A 97 9.17 26.32 19.89
N ALA A 98 10.34 26.03 19.33
CA ALA A 98 11.62 26.13 20.03
C ALA A 98 11.99 27.60 20.34
N ILE A 99 11.82 28.51 19.37
CA ILE A 99 12.03 29.95 19.55
C ILE A 99 11.10 30.48 20.63
N GLN A 100 9.81 30.15 20.58
CA GLN A 100 8.85 30.58 21.58
C GLN A 100 9.16 30.02 22.98
N THR A 101 9.65 28.79 23.06
CA THR A 101 10.08 28.19 24.33
C THR A 101 11.31 28.92 24.89
N ALA A 102 12.31 29.20 24.06
CA ALA A 102 13.50 29.95 24.44
C ALA A 102 13.15 31.37 24.89
N LYS A 103 12.27 32.06 24.16
CA LYS A 103 11.74 33.39 24.50
C LYS A 103 11.08 33.40 25.88
N ASN A 104 10.22 32.42 26.14
CA ASN A 104 9.53 32.30 27.42
C ASN A 104 10.49 32.01 28.60
N ALA A 105 11.60 31.29 28.37
CA ALA A 105 12.62 31.03 29.39
C ALA A 105 13.47 32.29 29.67
N ILE A 106 13.93 32.95 28.60
CA ILE A 106 14.74 34.17 28.64
C ILE A 106 13.99 35.33 29.31
N GLN A 107 12.68 35.47 29.07
CA GLN A 107 11.85 36.48 29.73
C GLN A 107 11.70 36.25 31.24
N LYS A 108 11.78 35.01 31.72
CA LYS A 108 11.66 34.69 33.16
C LYS A 108 12.95 34.99 33.94
N GLU A 109 14.10 34.96 33.29
CA GLU A 109 15.42 35.06 33.95
C GLU A 109 16.06 36.46 33.89
N SER A 110 15.37 37.50 33.40
CA SER A 110 15.91 38.84 33.17
C SER A 110 17.18 38.83 32.29
N ALA A 111 16.96 38.76 30.99
CA ALA A 111 18.02 38.54 30.00
C ALA A 111 18.93 39.74 29.72
N ALA A 112 20.19 39.44 29.40
CA ALA A 112 21.17 40.40 28.90
C ALA A 112 20.75 40.98 27.52
N PRO A 113 21.15 42.22 27.19
CA PRO A 113 20.82 42.83 25.89
C PRO A 113 21.36 42.03 24.68
N ASP A 114 22.51 41.38 24.84
CA ASP A 114 23.11 40.55 23.78
C ASP A 114 22.27 39.30 23.49
N THR A 115 21.68 38.66 24.51
CA THR A 115 20.82 37.48 24.31
C THR A 115 19.48 37.87 23.69
N LEU A 116 18.95 39.07 23.98
CA LEU A 116 17.76 39.60 23.32
C LEU A 116 18.01 39.92 21.84
N SER A 117 19.17 40.45 21.48
CA SER A 117 19.52 40.73 20.08
C SER A 117 19.75 39.46 19.25
N ALA A 118 20.35 38.42 19.85
CA ALA A 118 20.46 37.10 19.25
C ALA A 118 19.08 36.44 19.04
N LEU A 119 18.16 36.58 19.99
CA LEU A 119 16.79 36.08 19.85
C LEU A 119 16.02 36.78 18.72
N ALA A 120 16.10 38.12 18.63
CA ALA A 120 15.47 38.88 17.56
C ALA A 120 16.05 38.51 16.18
N SER A 121 17.35 38.24 16.11
CA SER A 121 17.99 37.75 14.89
C SER A 121 17.46 36.37 14.49
N LEU A 122 17.22 35.49 15.47
CA LEU A 122 16.66 34.16 15.24
C LEU A 122 15.21 34.22 14.75
N GLU A 123 14.36 35.05 15.38
CA GLU A 123 12.98 35.34 14.92
C GLU A 123 12.99 35.85 13.48
N HIS A 124 13.86 36.81 13.14
CA HIS A 124 13.95 37.33 11.77
C HIS A 124 14.41 36.26 10.76
N THR A 125 15.34 35.37 11.16
CA THR A 125 15.72 34.25 10.28
C THR A 125 14.59 33.26 10.07
N HIS A 126 13.72 33.06 11.07
CA HIS A 126 12.56 32.19 11.00
C HIS A 126 11.47 32.76 10.07
N ASP A 127 11.12 34.05 10.19
CA ASP A 127 10.21 34.74 9.26
C ASP A 127 10.67 34.61 7.80
N ARG A 128 11.99 34.73 7.59
CA ARG A 128 12.61 34.56 6.28
C ARG A 128 12.54 33.12 5.78
N LEU A 129 12.58 32.12 6.66
CA LEU A 129 12.41 30.72 6.30
C LEU A 129 10.95 30.41 5.91
N ILE A 130 9.97 30.93 6.65
CA ILE A 130 8.54 30.83 6.29
C ILE A 130 8.31 31.36 4.87
N THR A 131 8.77 32.59 4.62
CA THR A 131 8.60 33.25 3.31
C THR A 131 9.22 32.41 2.18
N LYS A 132 10.36 31.76 2.43
CA LYS A 132 11.01 30.88 1.43
C LYS A 132 10.22 29.59 1.18
N VAL A 133 9.64 28.99 2.21
CA VAL A 133 8.78 27.80 2.06
C VAL A 133 7.52 28.14 1.25
N GLU A 134 6.92 29.30 1.50
CA GLU A 134 5.77 29.80 0.73
C GLU A 134 6.11 30.07 -0.74
N VAL A 135 7.27 30.71 -1.01
CA VAL A 135 7.75 30.93 -2.38
C VAL A 135 8.06 29.61 -3.08
N LEU A 136 8.68 28.65 -2.40
CA LEU A 136 8.92 27.30 -2.96
C LEU A 136 7.61 26.61 -3.29
N TYR A 137 6.61 26.69 -2.41
CA TYR A 137 5.26 26.17 -2.66
C TYR A 137 4.61 26.82 -3.89
N ALA A 138 4.68 28.15 -4.03
CA ALA A 138 4.18 28.85 -5.22
C ALA A 138 4.95 28.43 -6.50
N SER A 139 6.27 28.23 -6.40
CA SER A 139 7.12 27.85 -7.53
C SER A 139 6.85 26.45 -8.09
N LEU A 140 6.30 25.54 -7.28
CA LEU A 140 5.88 24.20 -7.72
C LEU A 140 4.84 24.27 -8.84
N ASN A 141 4.15 25.41 -8.94
CA ASN A 141 3.22 25.76 -9.99
C ASN A 141 2.17 24.67 -10.19
N ILE A 142 1.65 24.17 -9.05
CA ILE A 142 0.67 23.10 -8.98
C ILE A 142 -0.55 23.48 -9.82
N GLN A 143 -0.95 24.75 -9.79
CA GLN A 143 -2.12 25.30 -10.48
C GLN A 143 -2.00 25.22 -12.01
N THR A 144 -0.80 25.37 -12.60
CA THR A 144 -0.64 25.23 -14.06
C THR A 144 -0.58 23.77 -14.51
N LYS A 145 -0.07 22.87 -13.68
CA LYS A 145 0.01 21.43 -13.99
C LYS A 145 -1.28 20.69 -13.67
N PHE A 146 -2.02 21.19 -12.68
CA PHE A 146 -3.24 20.64 -12.12
C PHE A 146 -4.21 21.80 -11.84
N PRO A 147 -4.89 22.34 -12.87
CA PRO A 147 -5.85 23.44 -12.70
C PRO A 147 -7.02 23.07 -11.79
N GLU A 148 -7.30 21.77 -11.65
CA GLU A 148 -8.28 21.19 -10.71
C GLU A 148 -7.92 21.45 -9.24
N LEU A 149 -6.66 21.77 -8.95
CA LEU A 149 -6.16 22.08 -7.60
C LEU A 149 -6.01 23.60 -7.36
N ASP A 150 -6.49 24.43 -8.29
CA ASP A 150 -6.44 25.88 -8.14
C ASP A 150 -7.33 26.35 -6.98
N GLY A 151 -6.83 27.30 -6.19
CA GLY A 151 -7.50 27.79 -4.97
C GLY A 151 -7.55 26.79 -3.80
N ILE A 152 -6.98 25.58 -3.92
CA ILE A 152 -6.98 24.59 -2.84
C ILE A 152 -5.82 24.85 -1.87
N GLY A 153 -6.14 24.96 -0.58
CA GLY A 153 -5.15 25.16 0.48
C GLY A 153 -4.20 23.97 0.68
N LEU A 154 -2.95 24.25 1.05
CA LEU A 154 -1.89 23.26 1.30
C LEU A 154 -2.34 22.10 2.19
N ASN A 155 -3.09 22.40 3.26
CA ASN A 155 -3.59 21.41 4.22
C ASN A 155 -4.54 20.39 3.56
N PHE A 156 -5.39 20.83 2.64
CA PHE A 156 -6.28 19.93 1.92
C PHE A 156 -5.48 19.04 0.96
N ILE A 157 -4.51 19.62 0.23
CA ILE A 157 -3.63 18.85 -0.66
C ILE A 157 -2.84 17.78 0.13
N ARG A 158 -2.37 18.12 1.34
CA ARG A 158 -1.74 17.17 2.26
C ARG A 158 -2.66 16.00 2.62
N THR A 159 -3.91 16.30 2.99
CA THR A 159 -4.92 15.28 3.31
C THR A 159 -5.22 14.41 2.10
N LEU A 160 -5.35 15.00 0.91
CA LEU A 160 -5.60 14.27 -0.34
C LEU A 160 -4.44 13.32 -0.68
N LEU A 161 -3.20 13.76 -0.45
CA LEU A 161 -2.01 12.93 -0.67
C LEU A 161 -1.96 11.74 0.29
N LEU A 162 -2.28 11.97 1.57
CA LEU A 162 -2.39 10.91 2.58
C LEU A 162 -3.50 9.90 2.24
N ALA A 163 -4.66 10.39 1.84
CA ALA A 163 -5.78 9.56 1.41
C ALA A 163 -5.42 8.69 0.20
N ARG A 164 -4.72 9.27 -0.79
CA ARG A 164 -4.21 8.53 -1.95
C ARG A 164 -3.24 7.42 -1.54
N ASP A 165 -2.32 7.70 -0.63
CA ASP A 165 -1.34 6.70 -0.16
C ASP A 165 -2.00 5.59 0.65
N LEU A 166 -2.98 5.93 1.49
CA LEU A 166 -3.80 4.96 2.19
C LEU A 166 -4.55 4.07 1.20
N LYS A 167 -5.18 4.66 0.18
CA LYS A 167 -5.84 3.92 -0.92
C LYS A 167 -4.87 2.95 -1.60
N ILE A 168 -3.68 3.41 -2.00
CA ILE A 168 -2.66 2.54 -2.63
C ILE A 168 -2.24 1.40 -1.70
N ASN A 169 -2.04 1.68 -0.41
CA ASN A 169 -1.65 0.67 0.56
C ASN A 169 -2.74 -0.37 0.79
N ILE A 170 -4.01 0.06 0.86
CA ILE A 170 -5.17 -0.84 0.93
C ILE A 170 -5.23 -1.71 -0.32
N CYS A 171 -5.10 -1.14 -1.52
CA CYS A 171 -5.07 -1.91 -2.76
C CYS A 171 -3.94 -2.95 -2.78
N LYS A 172 -2.72 -2.56 -2.39
CA LYS A 172 -1.58 -3.48 -2.29
C LYS A 172 -1.85 -4.62 -1.30
N ARG A 173 -2.46 -4.31 -0.15
CA ARG A 173 -2.81 -5.30 0.87
C ARG A 173 -3.93 -6.23 0.38
N ALA A 174 -4.95 -5.70 -0.28
CA ALA A 174 -6.04 -6.50 -0.84
C ALA A 174 -5.52 -7.47 -1.92
N ILE A 175 -4.67 -6.97 -2.82
CA ILE A 175 -3.99 -7.80 -3.84
C ILE A 175 -3.11 -8.86 -3.16
N GLY A 176 -2.31 -8.48 -2.15
CA GLY A 176 -1.47 -9.40 -1.40
C GLY A 176 -2.27 -10.48 -0.69
N SER A 177 -3.34 -10.12 0.01
CA SER A 177 -4.24 -11.05 0.69
C SER A 177 -4.91 -12.00 -0.31
N PHE A 178 -5.37 -11.49 -1.45
CA PHE A 178 -5.92 -12.33 -2.53
C PHE A 178 -4.90 -13.40 -2.99
N PHE A 179 -3.63 -13.02 -3.18
CA PHE A 179 -2.58 -13.98 -3.52
C PHE A 179 -2.20 -14.93 -2.37
N GLU A 180 -2.28 -14.48 -1.11
CA GLU A 180 -2.09 -15.34 0.06
C GLU A 180 -3.19 -16.39 0.19
N TRP A 181 -4.45 -16.03 -0.06
CA TRP A 181 -5.57 -16.97 -0.10
C TRP A 181 -5.40 -17.97 -1.25
N ASP A 182 -5.00 -17.54 -2.45
CA ASP A 182 -4.69 -18.45 -3.57
C ASP A 182 -3.52 -19.39 -3.23
N LYS A 183 -2.54 -18.92 -2.45
CA LYS A 183 -1.40 -19.75 -1.99
C LYS A 183 -1.79 -20.74 -0.90
N LEU A 184 -2.62 -20.36 0.06
CA LEU A 184 -3.14 -21.24 1.12
C LEU A 184 -4.04 -22.33 0.53
N ASP A 185 -4.88 -21.99 -0.46
CA ASP A 185 -5.71 -22.96 -1.17
C ASP A 185 -4.87 -23.99 -1.95
N ARG A 186 -3.75 -23.57 -2.55
CA ARG A 186 -2.75 -24.48 -3.14
C ARG A 186 -2.10 -25.40 -2.10
N ALA A 187 -1.81 -24.90 -0.89
CA ALA A 187 -1.17 -25.69 0.16
C ALA A 187 -2.10 -26.75 0.78
N VAL A 188 -3.39 -26.44 0.93
CA VAL A 188 -4.41 -27.38 1.43
C VAL A 188 -4.68 -28.51 0.41
N GLY A 189 -4.44 -28.27 -0.88
CA GLY A 189 -4.57 -29.26 -1.94
C GLY A 189 -3.36 -30.19 -2.17
N GLY A 190 -2.28 -30.11 -1.38
CA GLY A 190 -1.03 -30.83 -1.73
C GLY A 190 -0.02 -31.08 -0.62
N ALA A 191 -0.45 -31.21 0.65
CA ALA A 191 0.47 -31.45 1.77
C ALA A 191 0.71 -32.93 2.14
N GLN A 192 0.15 -33.89 1.40
CA GLN A 192 0.29 -35.33 1.71
C GLN A 192 1.06 -36.10 0.65
N LYS A 193 2.22 -35.58 0.23
CA LYS A 193 3.21 -36.38 -0.49
C LYS A 193 4.61 -36.04 -0.03
N VAL A 194 4.95 -36.54 1.17
CA VAL A 194 6.34 -36.77 1.53
C VAL A 194 6.83 -37.91 0.63
N LEU A 195 7.57 -37.56 -0.44
CA LEU A 195 8.33 -38.52 -1.23
C LEU A 195 9.47 -39.04 -0.36
N GLY A 196 9.29 -40.23 0.20
CA GLY A 196 10.32 -40.97 0.92
C GLY A 196 10.01 -41.10 2.40
N ASN A 197 9.58 -42.30 2.80
CA ASN A 197 9.93 -43.00 4.04
C ASN A 197 9.22 -44.37 3.99
N SER A 198 9.78 -45.30 3.23
CA SER A 198 9.45 -46.71 3.42
C SER A 198 10.02 -47.17 4.77
N PRO A 199 9.22 -47.71 5.70
CA PRO A 199 9.78 -48.43 6.85
C PRO A 199 10.50 -49.68 6.33
N PRO A 200 11.60 -50.12 6.96
CA PRO A 200 12.27 -51.35 6.55
C PRO A 200 11.33 -52.55 6.77
N PRO A 201 11.40 -53.59 5.91
CA PRO A 201 10.58 -54.77 6.07
C PRO A 201 10.94 -55.48 7.39
N SER A 202 9.97 -55.61 8.27
CA SER A 202 10.01 -56.56 9.37
C SER A 202 10.01 -57.97 8.77
N ASN A 203 11.15 -58.66 8.95
CA ASN A 203 11.22 -60.11 8.83
C ASN A 203 10.21 -60.71 9.80
N ASP A 204 9.20 -61.40 9.28
CA ASP A 204 8.63 -62.55 9.97
C ASP A 204 8.24 -63.62 8.95
N SER A 205 8.73 -64.80 9.27
CA SER A 205 8.68 -66.06 8.55
C SER A 205 7.27 -66.64 8.49
N PHE A 206 6.89 -67.24 7.36
CA PHE A 206 6.52 -68.67 7.20
C PHE A 206 6.24 -68.96 5.72
#